data_AF-A0AAD4B9W6-F1
#
_entry.id   AF-A0AAD4B9W6-F1
#
_cell.length_a   1.000
_cell.length_b   1.000
_cell.length_c   1.000
_cell.angle_alpha   90.00
_cell.angle_beta   90.00
_cell.angle_gamma   90.00
#
_symmetry.space_group_name_H-M   'P 1'
#
loop_
_entity.id
_entity.type
_entity.pdbx_description
1 polymer ?
#
loop_
_entity_poly.entity_id
_entity_poly.type
_entity_poly.pdbx_seq_one_letter_code
_entity_poly.pdbx_strand_id
1 'polypeptide(L)' 'QSNNYDCGIWVLASIAAVLRGYDVTGLSEGDITCFRQYLHALVLSLPVLCA' A
#
# COMPACT_ATOMS: atom_id res chain seq x y z
N GLN A 1 -9.57 4.14 -9.35
CA GLN A 1 -8.38 3.71 -10.11
C GLN A 1 -8.67 3.86 -11.59
N SER A 2 -7.97 4.81 -12.20
CA SER A 2 -8.10 5.18 -13.61
C SER A 2 -6.97 4.62 -14.48
N ASN A 3 -5.91 4.06 -13.88
CA ASN A 3 -4.79 3.42 -14.60
C ASN A 3 -4.82 1.89 -14.44
N ASN A 4 -4.03 1.15 -15.21
CA ASN A 4 -4.09 -0.31 -15.21
C ASN A 4 -3.03 -1.02 -14.34
N TYR A 5 -2.17 -0.27 -13.62
CA TYR A 5 -1.00 -0.83 -12.92
C TYR A 5 -0.97 -0.57 -11.41
N ASP A 6 -1.86 0.27 -10.87
CA ASP A 6 -1.96 0.54 -9.42
C ASP A 6 -2.91 -0.42 -8.68
N CYS A 7 -3.59 -1.35 -9.35
CA CYS A 7 -4.61 -2.21 -8.71
C CYS A 7 -4.09 -3.01 -7.53
N GLY A 8 -2.91 -3.59 -7.65
CA GLY A 8 -2.27 -4.26 -6.52
C GLY A 8 -2.03 -3.33 -5.33
N ILE A 9 -1.66 -2.07 -5.58
CA ILE A 9 -1.41 -1.08 -4.53
C ILE A 9 -2.71 -0.67 -3.83
N TRP A 10 -3.80 -0.49 -4.58
CA TRP A 10 -5.12 -0.21 -4.01
C TRP A 10 -5.64 -1.35 -3.13
N VAL A 11 -5.39 -2.60 -3.52
CA VAL A 11 -5.71 -3.77 -2.70
C VAL A 11 -4.88 -3.76 -1.41
N LEU A 12 -3.57 -3.53 -1.50
CA LEU A 12 -2.70 -3.45 -0.31
C LEU A 12 -3.10 -2.30 0.63
N ALA A 13 -3.48 -1.15 0.08
CA ALA A 13 -3.99 -0.03 0.87
C ALA A 13 -5.28 -0.40 1.60
N SER A 14 -6.20 -1.09 0.92
CA SER A 14 -7.48 -1.54 1.50
C SER A 14 -7.24 -2.55 2.63
N ILE A 15 -6.37 -3.53 2.42
CA ILE A 15 -5.97 -4.50 3.45
C ILE A 15 -5.37 -3.75 4.66
N ALA A 16 -4.46 -2.81 4.41
CA ALA A 16 -3.81 -2.05 5.48
C ALA A 16 -4.79 -1.15 6.26
N ALA A 17 -5.85 -0.64 5.62
CA ALA A 17 -6.92 0.11 6.28
C ALA A 17 -7.75 -0.79 7.21
N VAL A 18 -8.20 -1.94 6.69
CA VAL A 18 -8.98 -2.92 7.46
C VAL A 18 -8.19 -3.43 8.67
N LEU A 19 -6.91 -3.77 8.49
CA LEU A 19 -6.05 -4.22 9.59
C LEU A 19 -5.82 -3.16 10.67
N ARG A 20 -5.99 -1.88 10.34
CA ARG A 20 -5.92 -0.76 11.29
C ARG A 20 -7.28 -0.38 11.87
N GLY A 21 -8.35 -1.10 11.52
CA GLY A 21 -9.71 -0.84 12.00
C GLY A 21 -10.43 0.28 11.26
N TYR A 22 -10.00 0.62 10.04
CA TYR A 22 -10.67 1.61 9.19
C TYR A 22 -11.47 0.94 8.08
N ASP A 23 -12.62 1.51 7.74
CA ASP A 23 -13.50 1.00 6.68
C ASP A 23 -13.03 1.40 5.27
N VAL A 24 -12.26 2.48 5.15
CA VAL A 24 -11.79 3.04 3.88
C VAL A 24 -10.33 3.49 3.98
N THR A 25 -9.63 3.53 2.84
CA THR A 25 -8.21 3.93 2.78
C THR A 25 -8.00 5.43 2.97
N GLY A 26 -8.98 6.25 2.62
CA GLY A 26 -8.85 7.71 2.56
C GLY A 26 -7.89 8.23 1.47
N LEU A 27 -7.36 7.34 0.61
CA LEU A 27 -6.42 7.70 -0.45
C LEU A 27 -7.14 8.11 -1.73
N SER A 28 -6.59 9.11 -2.40
CA SER A 28 -6.91 9.45 -3.79
C SER A 28 -5.88 8.88 -4.77
N GLU A 29 -6.12 9.01 -6.08
CA GLU A 29 -5.15 8.60 -7.10
C GLU A 29 -3.84 9.38 -7.03
N GLY A 30 -3.86 10.62 -6.52
CA GLY A 30 -2.62 11.37 -6.27
C GLY A 30 -1.78 10.75 -5.17
N ASP A 31 -2.42 10.17 -4.15
CA ASP A 31 -1.76 9.64 -2.96
C ASP A 31 -1.20 8.22 -3.18
N ILE A 32 -1.69 7.51 -4.19
CA ILE A 32 -1.29 6.11 -4.44
C ILE A 32 0.20 5.98 -4.74
N THR A 33 0.81 7.01 -5.36
CA THR A 33 2.24 7.06 -5.64
C THR A 33 3.06 7.15 -4.36
N CYS A 34 2.64 7.98 -3.42
CA CYS A 34 3.29 8.09 -2.10
C CYS A 34 3.10 6.81 -1.29
N PHE A 35 1.91 6.21 -1.33
CA PHE A 35 1.66 4.93 -0.66
C PHE A 35 2.50 3.79 -1.22
N ARG A 36 2.71 3.75 -2.54
CA ARG A 36 3.63 2.81 -3.20
C ARG A 36 5.07 2.97 -2.71
N GLN A 37 5.56 4.22 -2.61
CA GLN A 37 6.91 4.48 -2.09
C GLN A 37 7.05 4.08 -0.62
N TYR A 38 6.01 4.34 0.19
CA TYR A 38 5.96 3.91 1.58
C TYR A 38 6.02 2.38 1.71
N LEU A 39 5.23 1.65 0.92
CA LEU A 39 5.29 0.18 0.89
C LEU A 39 6.68 -0.32 0.47
N HIS A 40 7.30 0.30 -0.53
CA HIS A 40 8.64 -0.07 -0.96
C HIS A 40 9.68 0.13 0.15
N ALA A 41 9.63 1.24 0.86
CA ALA A 41 10.49 1.50 2.02
C ALA A 41 10.29 0.47 3.14
N LEU A 42 9.03 0.09 3.41
CA LEU A 42 8.73 -0.97 4.38
C LEU A 42 9.34 -2.31 3.95
N VAL A 43 9.17 -2.72 2.70
CA VAL A 43 9.73 -3.98 2.18
C VAL A 43 11.26 -4.00 2.30
N LEU A 44 11.93 -2.90 1.96
CA LEU A 44 13.38 -2.77 2.13
C LEU A 44 13.83 -2.80 3.59
N SER A 45 12.98 -2.37 4.52
CA SER A 45 13.26 -2.40 5.96
C SER A 45 13.01 -3.76 6.60
N LEU A 46 12.37 -4.69 5.89
CA LEU A 46 12.18 -6.04 6.41
C LEU A 46 13.57 -6.68 6.59
N PRO A 47 13.87 -7.24 7.78
CA PRO A 47 15.09 -7.99 7.93
C PRO A 47 15.06 -9.12 6.91
N VAL A 48 16.17 -9.32 6.20
CA VAL A 48 16.35 -10.52 5.38
C VAL A 48 16.32 -11.66 6.38
N LEU A 49 15.19 -12.35 6.48
CA LEU A 49 15.12 -13.58 7.26
C LEU A 49 16.18 -14.48 6.63
N CYS A 50 17.29 -14.71 7.32
CA CYS A 50 18.13 -15.85 7.04
C CYS A 50 17.22 -17.07 7.27
N ALA A 51 16.70 -17.62 6.18
CA ALA A 51 16.06 -18.92 6.14
C ALA A 51 17.11 -20.02 6.36
#